data_AF-A0A0L9V202-F1
#
_entry.id   AF-A0A0L9V202-F1
#
_cell.length_a   1.000
_cell.length_b   1.000
_cell.length_c   1.000
_cell.angle_alpha   90.00
_cell.angle_beta   90.00
_cell.angle_gamma   90.00
#
_symmetry.space_group_name_H-M   'P 1'
#
loop_
_entity.id
_entity.type
_entity.pdbx_description
1 polymer ?
#
loop_
_entity_poly.entity_id
_entity_poly.type
_entity_poly.pdbx_seq_one_letter_code
_entity_poly.pdbx_strand_id
1 'polypeptide(L)'
;MTFDIPNVTTLRNKCLSTVAENFRNFKSKLTSRYIFGHLKHKSPCSAYKSIDEETWRLFKESRMSEEWQAIRSKAQGTSAHNKNPHLLSRGGYRKLEEKILKQKTDATPPSQGGSPPQPPSPPSRHEK
;
A
#
# COMPACT_ATOMS: atom_id res chain seq x y z
N MET A 1 32.87 -4.22 -8.46
CA MET A 1 32.55 -4.34 -7.02
C MET A 1 32.40 -5.80 -6.70
N THR A 2 33.17 -6.32 -5.75
CA THR A 2 33.05 -7.71 -5.26
C THR A 2 32.34 -7.65 -3.92
N PHE A 3 31.20 -8.33 -3.80
CA PHE A 3 30.48 -8.40 -2.52
C PHE A 3 31.00 -9.61 -1.74
N ASP A 4 31.53 -9.37 -0.55
CA ASP A 4 31.97 -10.43 0.34
C ASP A 4 30.75 -11.14 0.95
N ILE A 5 30.54 -12.39 0.57
CA ILE A 5 29.44 -13.22 1.08
C ILE A 5 30.07 -14.27 2.00
N PRO A 6 29.63 -14.35 3.28
CA PRO A 6 30.22 -15.26 4.24
C PRO A 6 30.14 -16.72 3.75
N ASN A 7 31.20 -17.49 3.99
CA ASN A 7 31.28 -18.89 3.58
C ASN A 7 30.40 -19.83 4.43
N VAL A 8 29.75 -19.30 5.46
CA VAL A 8 28.80 -20.06 6.29
C VAL A 8 27.48 -20.20 5.56
N THR A 9 27.08 -21.44 5.24
CA THR A 9 25.90 -21.74 4.42
C THR A 9 24.61 -21.08 4.92
N THR A 10 24.35 -21.12 6.23
CA THR A 10 23.14 -20.51 6.81
C THR A 10 23.11 -18.99 6.63
N LEU A 11 24.25 -18.34 6.86
CA LEU A 11 24.37 -16.89 6.70
C LEU A 11 24.31 -16.48 5.23
N ARG A 12 24.96 -17.23 4.34
CA ARG A 12 24.85 -17.08 2.88
C ARG A 12 23.39 -17.14 2.43
N ASN A 13 22.64 -18.17 2.84
CA ASN A 13 21.24 -18.34 2.45
C ASN A 13 20.36 -17.19 2.94
N LYS A 14 20.60 -16.72 4.17
CA LYS A 14 19.91 -15.56 4.73
C LYS A 14 20.22 -14.29 3.92
N CYS A 15 21.49 -14.02 3.63
CA CYS A 15 21.92 -12.89 2.81
C CYS A 15 21.26 -12.92 1.42
N LEU A 16 21.32 -14.05 0.71
CA LEU A 16 20.72 -14.19 -0.62
C LEU A 16 19.19 -14.03 -0.59
N SER A 17 18.54 -14.57 0.45
CA SER A 17 17.09 -14.43 0.64
C SER A 17 16.70 -12.97 0.85
N THR A 18 17.45 -12.22 1.66
CA THR A 18 17.26 -10.78 1.86
C THR A 18 17.47 -9.99 0.56
N VAL A 19 18.52 -10.31 -0.21
CA VAL A 19 18.76 -9.67 -1.51
C VAL A 19 17.61 -9.94 -2.48
N ALA A 20 17.15 -11.20 -2.56
CA ALA A 20 16.02 -11.59 -3.41
C ALA A 20 14.73 -10.89 -3.00
N GLU A 21 14.45 -10.75 -1.70
CA GLU A 21 13.33 -9.98 -1.18
C GLU A 21 13.43 -8.50 -1.53
N ASN A 22 14.58 -7.87 -1.31
CA ASN A 22 14.82 -6.47 -1.65
C ASN A 22 14.63 -6.23 -3.14
N PHE A 23 15.09 -7.14 -4.00
CA PHE A 23 14.91 -7.02 -5.44
C PHE A 23 13.44 -7.20 -5.87
N ARG A 24 12.70 -8.12 -5.24
CA ARG A 24 11.24 -8.24 -5.45
C ARG A 24 10.52 -6.95 -5.04
N ASN A 25 10.86 -6.40 -3.89
CA ASN A 25 10.31 -5.14 -3.38
C ASN A 25 10.66 -3.96 -4.29
N PHE A 26 11.88 -3.94 -4.84
CA PHE A 26 12.31 -2.93 -5.81
C PHE A 26 11.46 -2.97 -7.08
N LYS A 27 11.29 -4.15 -7.70
CA LYS A 27 10.41 -4.34 -8.86
C LYS A 27 8.97 -3.92 -8.55
N SER A 28 8.45 -4.25 -7.37
CA SER A 28 7.12 -3.82 -6.92
C SER A 28 6.99 -2.29 -6.82
N LYS A 29 8.01 -1.59 -6.30
CA LYS A 29 8.06 -0.12 -6.28
C LYS A 29 8.05 0.47 -7.69
N LEU A 30 8.81 -0.11 -8.62
CA LEU A 30 8.82 0.34 -10.01
C LEU A 30 7.43 0.21 -10.65
N THR A 31 6.81 -0.97 -10.53
CA THR A 31 5.47 -1.22 -11.08
C THR A 31 4.43 -0.28 -10.46
N SER A 32 4.39 -0.15 -9.14
CA SER A 32 3.38 0.65 -8.44
C SER A 32 3.53 2.16 -8.65
N ARG A 33 4.76 2.68 -8.81
CA ARG A 33 5.00 4.12 -8.96
C ARG A 33 5.06 4.58 -10.42
N TYR A 34 5.78 3.86 -11.26
CA TYR A 34 6.15 4.30 -12.62
C TYR A 34 5.33 3.63 -13.73
N ILE A 35 4.61 2.55 -13.45
CA ILE A 35 3.70 1.94 -14.45
C ILE A 35 2.26 2.34 -14.13
N PHE A 36 1.80 2.03 -12.93
CA PHE A 36 0.40 2.23 -12.53
C PHE A 36 0.19 3.38 -11.54
N GLY A 37 1.25 4.12 -11.22
CA GLY A 37 1.24 5.16 -10.20
C GLY A 37 1.29 6.57 -10.77
N HIS A 38 1.48 7.53 -9.86
CA HIS A 38 1.56 8.96 -10.18
C HIS A 38 2.81 9.36 -10.99
N LEU A 39 3.87 8.52 -11.00
CA LEU A 39 5.08 8.77 -11.77
C LEU A 39 5.05 8.11 -13.17
N LYS A 40 3.89 7.72 -13.68
CA LYS A 40 3.75 7.06 -14.99
C LYS A 40 4.32 7.84 -16.18
N HIS A 41 4.42 9.16 -16.06
CA HIS A 41 4.98 10.05 -17.08
C HIS A 41 6.50 10.27 -16.93
N LYS A 42 7.12 9.71 -15.89
CA LYS A 42 8.57 9.80 -15.65
C LYS A 42 9.22 8.45 -15.92
N SER A 43 10.45 8.48 -16.42
CA SER A 43 11.28 7.28 -16.49
C SER A 43 12.00 7.05 -15.15
N PRO A 44 12.06 5.81 -14.63
CA PRO A 44 12.89 5.48 -13.48
C PRO A 44 14.39 5.53 -13.79
N CYS A 45 14.80 5.54 -15.07
CA CYS A 45 16.22 5.60 -15.47
C CYS A 45 16.91 6.90 -15.00
N SER A 46 16.16 8.00 -14.82
CA SER A 46 16.71 9.24 -14.24
C SER A 46 16.98 9.13 -12.73
N ALA A 47 16.23 8.27 -12.02
CA ALA A 47 16.36 8.06 -10.59
C ALA A 47 17.34 6.93 -10.25
N TYR A 48 17.51 5.95 -11.13
CA TYR A 48 18.35 4.77 -10.91
C TYR A 48 19.34 4.60 -12.06
N LYS A 49 20.61 4.94 -11.82
CA LYS A 49 21.71 4.80 -12.80
C LYS A 49 21.95 3.36 -13.26
N SER A 50 21.51 2.38 -12.48
CA SER A 50 21.68 0.95 -12.75
C SER A 50 20.60 0.37 -13.67
N ILE A 51 19.61 1.18 -14.10
CA ILE A 51 18.57 0.75 -15.03
C ILE A 51 18.79 1.48 -16.35
N ASP A 52 19.11 0.72 -17.38
CA ASP A 52 19.13 1.16 -18.76
C ASP A 52 17.70 1.25 -19.33
N GLU A 53 17.54 2.08 -20.37
CA GLU A 53 16.23 2.31 -20.99
C GLU A 53 15.63 1.04 -21.59
N GLU A 54 16.47 0.16 -22.15
CA GLU A 54 16.01 -1.08 -22.75
C GLU A 54 15.51 -2.08 -21.70
N THR A 55 16.27 -2.30 -20.62
CA THR A 55 15.79 -3.09 -19.48
C THR A 55 14.49 -2.53 -18.91
N TRP A 56 14.36 -1.20 -18.82
CA TRP A 56 13.10 -0.59 -18.37
C TRP A 56 11.95 -0.86 -19.35
N ARG A 57 12.19 -0.76 -20.66
CA ARG A 57 11.21 -1.02 -21.70
C ARG A 57 10.71 -2.47 -21.64
N LEU A 58 11.63 -3.44 -21.63
CA LEU A 58 11.32 -4.87 -21.50
C LEU A 58 10.58 -5.18 -20.19
N PHE A 59 11.01 -4.57 -19.09
CA PHE A 59 10.33 -4.73 -17.81
C PHE A 59 8.90 -4.18 -17.87
N LYS A 60 8.68 -3.00 -18.45
CA LYS A 60 7.34 -2.42 -18.60
C LYS A 60 6.45 -3.32 -19.44
N GLU A 61 6.95 -3.79 -20.58
CA GLU A 61 6.25 -4.74 -21.46
C GLU A 61 5.85 -6.02 -20.72
N SER A 62 6.75 -6.60 -19.92
CA SER A 62 6.46 -7.77 -19.08
C SER A 62 5.33 -7.55 -18.06
N ARG A 63 5.09 -6.29 -17.64
CA ARG A 63 4.00 -5.93 -16.71
C ARG A 63 2.71 -5.54 -17.44
N MET A 64 2.80 -5.30 -18.73
CA MET A 64 1.65 -5.05 -19.60
C MET A 64 1.14 -6.35 -20.25
N SER A 65 1.89 -7.45 -20.18
CA SER A 65 1.42 -8.75 -20.67
C SER A 65 0.13 -9.19 -19.97
N GLU A 66 -0.76 -9.82 -20.74
CA GLU A 66 -2.07 -10.25 -20.26
C GLU A 66 -1.94 -11.25 -19.10
N GLU A 67 -1.01 -12.20 -19.21
CA GLU A 67 -0.71 -13.18 -18.16
C GLU A 67 -0.37 -12.48 -16.83
N TRP A 68 0.54 -11.50 -16.87
CA TRP A 68 0.94 -10.80 -15.67
C TRP A 68 -0.22 -9.96 -15.08
N GLN A 69 -0.99 -9.30 -15.95
CA GLN A 69 -2.15 -8.52 -15.53
C GLN A 69 -3.24 -9.41 -14.90
N ALA A 70 -3.47 -10.62 -15.42
CA ALA A 70 -4.41 -11.58 -14.86
C ALA A 70 -3.98 -12.02 -13.45
N ILE A 71 -2.70 -12.37 -13.26
CA ILE A 71 -2.14 -12.71 -11.94
C ILE A 71 -2.31 -11.54 -10.98
N ARG A 72 -1.98 -10.33 -11.43
CA ARG A 72 -2.09 -9.12 -10.61
C ARG A 72 -3.54 -8.83 -10.21
N SER A 73 -4.47 -8.91 -11.16
CA SER A 73 -5.89 -8.66 -10.92
C SER A 73 -6.45 -9.64 -9.89
N LYS A 74 -6.12 -10.94 -10.01
CA LYS A 74 -6.49 -11.96 -9.02
C LYS A 74 -5.93 -11.65 -7.62
N ALA A 75 -4.67 -11.25 -7.53
CA ALA A 75 -4.04 -10.88 -6.26
C ALA A 75 -4.68 -9.62 -5.64
N GLN A 76 -4.99 -8.61 -6.45
CA GLN A 76 -5.68 -7.40 -6.01
C GLN A 76 -7.10 -7.69 -5.57
N GLY A 77 -7.83 -8.54 -6.30
CA GLY A 77 -9.15 -9.02 -5.92
C GLY A 77 -9.11 -9.70 -4.55
N THR A 78 -8.20 -10.65 -4.36
CA THR A 78 -8.02 -11.32 -3.06
C THR A 78 -7.73 -10.33 -1.93
N SER A 79 -6.83 -9.36 -2.17
CA SER A 79 -6.48 -8.32 -1.20
C SER A 79 -7.65 -7.41 -0.85
N ALA A 80 -8.47 -7.02 -1.84
CA ALA A 80 -9.63 -6.16 -1.63
C ALA A 80 -10.71 -6.79 -0.74
N HIS A 81 -10.81 -8.13 -0.75
CA HIS A 81 -11.73 -8.88 0.11
C HIS A 81 -11.17 -9.11 1.54
N ASN A 82 -9.94 -8.68 1.83
CA ASN A 82 -9.38 -8.76 3.18
C ASN A 82 -9.99 -7.67 4.07
N LYS A 83 -11.09 -8.01 4.76
CA LYS A 83 -11.83 -7.09 5.64
C LYS A 83 -11.05 -6.69 6.90
N ASN A 84 -10.17 -7.55 7.40
CA ASN A 84 -9.44 -7.35 8.65
C ASN A 84 -7.93 -7.53 8.45
N PRO A 85 -7.27 -6.61 7.71
CA PRO A 85 -5.82 -6.69 7.55
C PRO A 85 -5.14 -6.42 8.89
N HIS A 86 -4.28 -7.34 9.33
CA HIS A 86 -3.48 -7.13 10.53
C HIS A 86 -2.34 -6.16 10.24
N LEU A 87 -2.37 -4.97 10.85
CA LEU A 87 -1.43 -3.88 10.57
C LEU A 87 -0.39 -3.76 11.69
N LEU A 88 0.70 -4.53 11.60
CA LEU A 88 1.81 -4.49 12.58
C LEU A 88 2.89 -3.43 12.31
N SER A 89 2.71 -2.56 11.31
CA SER A 89 3.72 -1.53 10.99
C SER A 89 3.74 -0.39 12.02
N ARG A 90 4.79 0.46 12.01
CA ARG A 90 4.93 1.66 12.88
C ARG A 90 3.70 2.59 12.95
N GLY A 91 2.79 2.55 11.98
CA GLY A 91 1.55 3.32 11.98
C GLY A 91 0.30 2.56 12.40
N GLY A 92 0.36 1.23 12.43
CA GLY A 92 -0.69 0.27 12.81
C GLY A 92 -2.13 0.72 12.60
N TYR A 93 -2.94 0.50 13.63
CA TYR A 93 -4.35 0.90 13.70
C TYR A 93 -4.53 2.42 13.79
N ARG A 94 -3.57 3.16 14.38
CA ARG A 94 -3.63 4.62 14.49
C ARG A 94 -3.83 5.30 13.13
N LYS A 95 -3.07 4.90 12.10
CA LYS A 95 -3.23 5.42 10.73
C LYS A 95 -4.53 4.97 10.05
N LEU A 96 -5.08 3.84 10.46
CA LEU A 96 -6.37 3.36 9.97
C LEU A 96 -7.49 4.24 10.52
N GLU A 97 -7.47 4.54 11.82
CA GLU A 97 -8.41 5.42 12.50
C GLU A 97 -8.40 6.83 11.91
N GLU A 98 -7.22 7.43 11.71
CA GLU A 98 -7.08 8.74 11.04
C GLU A 98 -7.76 8.77 9.67
N LYS A 99 -7.62 7.70 8.88
CA LYS A 99 -8.23 7.59 7.56
C LYS A 99 -9.75 7.43 7.64
N ILE A 100 -10.25 6.61 8.56
CA ILE A 100 -11.68 6.42 8.80
C ILE A 100 -12.32 7.74 9.23
N LEU A 101 -11.67 8.47 10.15
CA LEU A 101 -12.15 9.77 10.62
C LEU A 101 -12.19 10.78 9.49
N LYS A 102 -11.14 10.85 8.67
CA LYS A 102 -11.11 11.72 7.49
C LYS A 102 -12.19 11.38 6.46
N GLN A 103 -12.43 10.10 6.20
CA GLN A 103 -13.51 9.69 5.29
C GLN A 103 -14.89 10.09 5.83
N LYS A 104 -15.11 10.00 7.15
CA LYS A 104 -16.34 10.46 7.78
C LYS A 104 -16.52 11.97 7.65
N THR A 105 -15.46 12.76 7.83
CA THR A 105 -15.53 14.22 7.64
C THR A 105 -15.78 14.60 6.18
N ASP A 106 -15.17 13.89 5.24
CA ASP A 106 -15.34 14.13 3.80
C ASP A 106 -16.73 13.68 3.28
N ALA A 107 -17.34 12.67 3.91
CA ALA A 107 -18.66 12.14 3.56
C ALA A 107 -19.83 12.88 4.24
N THR A 108 -19.54 13.80 5.18
CA THR A 108 -20.56 14.64 5.82
C THR A 108 -20.81 15.84 4.89
N PRO A 109 -22.00 16.02 4.28
CA PRO A 109 -22.32 17.25 3.58
C PRO A 109 -22.27 18.42 4.59
N PRO A 110 -22.05 19.68 4.16
CA PRO A 110 -22.19 20.82 5.07
C PRO A 110 -23.64 20.87 5.56
N SER A 111 -23.90 20.30 6.72
CA SER A 111 -25.16 20.47 7.42
C SER A 111 -25.19 21.93 7.87
N GLN A 112 -26.15 22.66 7.30
CA GLN A 112 -26.50 24.00 7.75
C GLN A 112 -26.68 23.99 9.26
N GLY A 113 -26.13 25.01 9.91
CA GLY A 113 -26.08 25.13 11.37
C GLY A 113 -27.44 24.83 12.02
N GLY A 114 -27.47 23.77 12.82
CA GLY A 114 -28.56 23.45 13.72
C GLY A 114 -27.96 22.84 14.97
N SER A 115 -28.22 23.46 16.12
CA SER A 115 -27.75 23.03 17.43
C SER A 115 -28.02 21.53 17.68
N PRO A 116 -27.19 20.85 18.50
CA PRO A 116 -27.43 19.44 18.83
C PRO A 116 -28.85 19.25 19.39
N PRO A 117 -29.58 18.19 19.02
CA PRO A 117 -30.88 17.92 19.61
C PRO A 117 -30.72 17.75 21.12
N GLN A 118 -31.46 18.56 21.87
CA GLN A 118 -31.47 18.51 23.32
C GLN A 118 -31.91 17.10 23.77
N PRO A 119 -31.23 16.48 24.76
CA PRO A 119 -31.63 15.17 25.24
C PRO A 119 -33.08 15.20 25.74
N PRO A 120 -33.84 14.09 25.58
CA PRO A 120 -35.22 14.03 26.01
C PRO A 120 -35.30 14.31 27.52
N SER A 121 -36.32 15.06 27.93
CA SER A 121 -36.57 15.35 29.34
C SER A 121 -36.69 14.05 30.14
N PRO A 122 -36.10 13.97 31.34
CA PRO A 122 -36.21 12.79 32.17
C PRO A 122 -37.68 12.46 32.47
N PRO A 123 -38.05 11.17 32.53
CA PRO A 123 -39.43 10.76 32.74
C PRO A 123 -39.95 11.28 34.09
N SER A 124 -41.23 11.65 34.11
CA SER A 124 -41.86 12.19 35.31
C SER A 124 -41.75 11.20 36.48
N ARG A 125 -41.29 11.70 37.63
CA ARG A 125 -41.19 10.92 38.86
C ARG A 125 -42.60 10.57 39.31
N HIS A 126 -42.89 9.29 39.50
CA HIS A 126 -44.17 8.88 40.06
C HIS A 126 -44.30 9.40 41.50
N GLU A 127 -45.30 10.24 41.74
CA GLU A 127 -45.73 10.56 43.10
C GLU A 127 -46.64 9.42 43.59
N LYS A 128 -46.45 9.04 44.86
CA LYS A 128 -47.24 8.01 45.53
C LYS A 128 -48.44 8.63 46.21
#